data_AF-A0A317IQ95-F1
#
_entry.id   AF-A0A317IQ95-F1
#
_cell.length_a   1.000
_cell.length_b   1.000
_cell.length_c   1.000
_cell.angle_alpha   90.00
_cell.angle_beta   90.00
_cell.angle_gamma   90.00
#
_symmetry.space_group_name_H-M   'P 1'
#
loop_
_entity.id
_entity.type
_entity.pdbx_description
1 polymer ?
#
loop_
_entity_poly.entity_id
_entity_poly.type
_entity_poly.pdbx_seq_one_letter_code
_entity_poly.pdbx_strand_id
1 'polypeptide(L)'
;MTYQTERSFADIFQDVIGNVQKIIHSEIQLAKAEVKEETTKAGKAAGIVAGGAVLGLYALGFLLVTVTRALEIVTAPWVASLIVAVSVGAAAYVAIHLGRSRMKHVHAVPEKTIQTTKENAQWVKDQIK
;
A
#
# COMPACT_ATOMS: atom_id res chain seq x y z
N MET A 1 60.23 26.79 16.41
CA MET A 1 60.24 25.49 15.71
C MET A 1 59.08 24.68 16.24
N THR A 2 57.95 24.68 15.54
CA THR A 2 56.74 23.93 15.92
C THR A 2 56.65 22.69 15.05
N TYR A 3 56.71 21.52 15.68
CA TYR A 3 56.69 20.22 15.01
C TYR A 3 55.38 20.04 14.22
N GLN A 4 55.50 19.96 12.90
CA GLN A 4 54.47 19.40 12.02
C GLN A 4 54.40 17.90 12.31
N THR A 5 53.37 17.46 13.02
CA THR A 5 53.08 16.04 13.20
C THR A 5 52.68 15.47 11.84
N GLU A 6 53.56 14.72 11.18
CA GLU A 6 53.17 13.90 10.03
C GLU A 6 52.00 13.01 10.46
N ARG A 7 50.86 13.17 9.77
CA ARG A 7 49.69 12.33 10.04
C ARG A 7 50.07 10.87 9.87
N SER A 8 49.79 10.05 10.89
CA SER A 8 50.03 8.62 10.82
C SER A 8 49.06 7.96 9.85
N PHE A 9 49.50 6.90 9.17
CA PHE A 9 48.63 6.06 8.33
C PHE A 9 47.42 5.51 9.13
N ALA A 10 47.59 5.34 10.45
CA ALA A 10 46.52 4.97 11.37
C ALA A 10 45.43 6.04 11.51
N ASP A 11 45.79 7.33 11.49
CA ASP A 11 44.81 8.43 11.60
C ASP A 11 43.96 8.53 10.33
N ILE A 12 44.58 8.35 9.15
CA ILE A 12 43.86 8.36 7.87
C ILE A 12 42.87 7.18 7.80
N PHE A 13 43.29 6.00 8.29
CA PHE A 13 42.43 4.82 8.31
C PHE A 13 41.24 4.98 9.27
N GLN A 14 41.46 5.58 10.45
CA GLN A 14 40.37 5.93 11.38
C GLN A 14 39.39 6.93 10.78
N ASP A 15 39.88 7.96 10.07
CA ASP A 15 39.04 8.94 9.37
C ASP A 15 38.18 8.28 8.28
N VAL A 16 38.76 7.37 7.48
CA VAL A 16 38.02 6.65 6.43
C VAL A 16 36.91 5.79 7.03
N ILE A 17 37.18 5.04 8.10
CA ILE A 17 36.16 4.23 8.80
C ILE A 17 35.06 5.13 9.36
N GLY A 18 35.42 6.25 9.99
CA GLY A 18 34.45 7.21 10.52
C GLY A 18 33.57 7.82 9.44
N ASN A 19 34.13 8.10 8.26
CA ASN A 19 33.38 8.60 7.11
C ASN A 19 32.41 7.56 6.54
N VAL A 20 32.82 6.29 6.42
CA VAL A 20 31.94 5.20 5.97
C VAL A 20 30.77 5.01 6.95
N GLN A 21 31.02 5.06 8.26
CA GLN A 21 29.96 4.99 9.26
C GLN A 21 28.97 6.16 9.14
N LYS A 22 29.46 7.38 8.87
CA LYS A 22 28.60 8.55 8.60
C LYS A 22 27.74 8.35 7.36
N ILE A 23 28.31 7.83 6.27
CA ILE A 23 27.57 7.57 5.02
C ILE A 23 26.46 6.54 5.24
N ILE A 24 26.77 5.43 5.92
CA ILE A 24 25.76 4.41 6.23
C ILE A 24 24.64 5.01 7.09
N HIS A 25 25.00 5.81 8.09
CA HIS A 25 24.01 6.46 8.93
C HIS A 25 23.12 7.44 8.14
N SER A 26 23.72 8.23 7.23
CA SER A 26 22.95 9.15 6.38
C SER A 26 22.05 8.41 5.40
N GLU A 27 22.50 7.29 4.82
CA GLU A 27 21.68 6.50 3.90
C GLU A 27 20.46 5.90 4.61
N ILE A 28 20.65 5.43 5.85
CA ILE A 28 19.54 4.97 6.70
C ILE A 28 18.58 6.12 7.01
N GLN A 29 19.09 7.31 7.31
CA GLN A 29 18.23 8.48 7.55
C GLN A 29 17.46 8.88 6.28
N LEU A 30 18.11 8.83 5.12
CA LEU A 30 17.51 9.14 3.83
C LEU A 30 16.42 8.12 3.49
N ALA A 31 16.71 6.83 3.60
CA ALA A 31 15.74 5.75 3.37
C ALA A 31 14.54 5.88 4.33
N LYS A 32 14.76 6.23 5.60
CA LYS A 32 13.66 6.52 6.54
C LYS A 32 12.83 7.72 6.12
N ALA A 33 13.47 8.79 5.63
CA ALA A 33 12.79 9.98 5.16
C ALA A 33 11.95 9.68 3.92
N GLU A 34 12.50 8.95 2.95
CA GLU A 34 11.81 8.53 1.73
C GLU A 34 10.62 7.62 2.04
N VAL A 35 10.80 6.60 2.88
CA VAL A 35 9.70 5.74 3.33
C VAL A 35 8.61 6.55 4.04
N LYS A 36 8.96 7.52 4.88
CA LYS A 36 7.99 8.38 5.57
C LYS A 36 7.24 9.27 4.58
N GLU A 37 7.93 9.84 3.60
CA GLU A 37 7.33 10.66 2.57
C GLU A 37 6.34 9.85 1.72
N GLU A 38 6.76 8.68 1.24
CA GLU A 38 5.91 7.79 0.45
C GLU A 38 4.71 7.28 1.26
N THR A 39 4.90 6.92 2.53
CA THR A 39 3.80 6.53 3.42
C THR A 39 2.82 7.68 3.63
N THR A 40 3.32 8.93 3.73
CA THR A 40 2.47 10.11 3.89
C THR A 40 1.66 10.39 2.62
N LYS A 41 2.29 10.31 1.44
CA LYS A 41 1.61 10.45 0.15
C LYS A 41 0.54 9.38 -0.02
N ALA A 42 0.88 8.12 0.23
CA ALA A 42 -0.04 7.00 0.19
C ALA A 42 -1.20 7.17 1.18
N GLY A 43 -0.92 7.61 2.41
CA GLY A 43 -1.93 7.89 3.43
C GLY A 43 -2.91 8.99 3.03
N LYS A 44 -2.41 10.10 2.46
CA LYS A 44 -3.27 11.19 1.93
C LYS A 44 -4.14 10.70 0.78
N ALA A 45 -3.55 9.97 -0.18
CA ALA A 45 -4.29 9.42 -1.32
C ALA A 45 -5.37 8.43 -0.85
N ALA A 46 -5.04 7.52 0.06
CA ALA A 46 -5.99 6.60 0.66
C ALA A 46 -7.11 7.35 1.40
N GLY A 47 -6.79 8.43 2.13
CA GLY A 47 -7.77 9.28 2.80
C GLY A 47 -8.75 9.94 1.83
N ILE A 48 -8.27 10.49 0.71
CA ILE A 48 -9.12 11.10 -0.33
C ILE A 48 -10.02 10.03 -0.97
N VAL A 49 -9.48 8.87 -1.31
CA VAL A 49 -10.25 7.76 -1.90
C VAL A 49 -11.31 7.26 -0.92
N ALA A 50 -10.96 7.09 0.36
CA ALA A 50 -11.91 6.69 1.40
C ALA A 50 -13.02 7.74 1.59
N GLY A 51 -12.68 9.03 1.64
CA GLY A 51 -13.65 10.12 1.71
C GLY A 51 -14.59 10.14 0.49
N GLY A 52 -14.03 9.98 -0.72
CA GLY A 52 -14.80 9.87 -1.95
C GLY A 52 -15.72 8.65 -1.97
N ALA A 53 -15.25 7.50 -1.46
CA ALA A 53 -16.08 6.29 -1.34
C ALA A 53 -17.27 6.51 -0.39
N VAL A 54 -17.07 7.18 0.75
CA VAL A 54 -18.16 7.52 1.68
C VAL A 54 -19.18 8.44 1.01
N LEU A 55 -18.73 9.51 0.35
CA LEU A 55 -19.62 10.41 -0.38
C LEU A 55 -20.36 9.70 -1.52
N GLY A 56 -19.68 8.81 -2.24
CA GLY A 56 -20.27 7.96 -3.27
C GLY A 56 -21.36 7.04 -2.73
N LEU A 57 -21.18 6.46 -1.53
CA LEU A 57 -22.20 5.67 -0.86
C LEU A 57 -23.43 6.50 -0.50
N TYR A 58 -23.25 7.72 0.01
CA TYR A 58 -24.37 8.64 0.25
C TYR A 58 -25.11 8.99 -1.04
N ALA A 59 -24.38 9.35 -2.10
CA ALA A 59 -24.98 9.67 -3.39
C ALA A 59 -25.78 8.49 -3.96
N LEU A 60 -25.24 7.27 -3.88
CA LEU A 60 -25.95 6.06 -4.26
C LEU A 60 -27.20 5.85 -3.41
N GLY A 61 -27.11 6.04 -2.09
CA GLY A 61 -28.26 5.95 -1.18
C GLY A 61 -29.39 6.90 -1.56
N PHE A 62 -29.07 8.17 -1.82
CA PHE A 62 -30.05 9.15 -2.29
C PHE A 62 -30.65 8.75 -3.64
N LEU A 63 -29.84 8.25 -4.58
CA LEU A 63 -30.33 7.77 -5.87
C LEU A 63 -31.31 6.61 -5.71
N LEU A 64 -31.01 5.63 -4.85
CA LEU A 64 -31.91 4.51 -4.58
C LEU A 64 -33.22 4.97 -3.94
N VAL A 65 -33.18 5.96 -3.03
CA VAL A 65 -34.39 6.60 -2.50
C VAL A 65 -35.18 7.27 -3.62
N THR A 66 -34.53 8.06 -4.48
CA THR A 66 -35.18 8.71 -5.62
C THR A 66 -35.84 7.69 -6.55
N VAL A 67 -35.16 6.60 -6.89
CA VAL A 67 -35.73 5.52 -7.71
C VAL A 67 -36.94 4.88 -7.03
N THR A 68 -36.84 4.60 -5.73
CA THR A 68 -37.97 4.04 -4.96
C THR A 68 -39.17 5.00 -4.99
N ARG A 69 -38.95 6.30 -4.76
CA ARG A 69 -40.00 7.32 -4.82
C ARG A 69 -40.60 7.49 -6.21
N ALA A 70 -39.80 7.35 -7.26
CA ALA A 70 -40.29 7.38 -8.63
C ALA A 70 -41.19 6.16 -8.92
N LEU A 71 -40.81 4.97 -8.44
CA LEU A 71 -41.60 3.74 -8.57
C LEU A 71 -42.91 3.80 -7.75
N GLU A 72 -42.91 4.48 -6.60
CA GLU A 72 -44.12 4.73 -5.79
C GLU A 72 -45.23 5.46 -6.56
N ILE A 73 -44.91 6.22 -7.61
CA ILE A 73 -45.91 6.91 -8.44
C ILE A 73 -46.77 5.91 -9.22
N VAL A 74 -46.22 4.75 -9.57
CA VAL A 74 -46.85 3.74 -10.43
C VAL A 74 -47.11 2.41 -9.73
N THR A 75 -46.61 2.22 -8.50
CA THR A 75 -46.75 0.99 -7.71
C THR A 75 -46.94 1.28 -6.23
N ALA A 76 -47.43 0.30 -5.45
CA ALA A 76 -47.53 0.44 -4.01
C ALA A 76 -46.13 0.59 -3.35
N PRO A 77 -45.98 1.37 -2.26
CA PRO A 77 -44.67 1.63 -1.66
C PRO A 77 -43.86 0.40 -1.25
N TRP A 78 -44.54 -0.64 -0.78
CA TRP A 78 -43.89 -1.89 -0.41
C TRP A 78 -43.37 -2.66 -1.65
N VAL A 79 -44.03 -2.54 -2.80
CA VAL A 79 -43.59 -3.16 -4.06
C VAL A 79 -42.38 -2.42 -4.62
N ALA A 80 -42.44 -1.09 -4.65
CA ALA A 80 -41.34 -0.24 -5.12
C ALA A 80 -40.04 -0.54 -4.36
N SER A 81 -40.12 -0.54 -3.02
CA SER A 81 -38.97 -0.84 -2.16
C SER A 81 -38.46 -2.27 -2.32
N LEU A 82 -39.34 -3.26 -2.51
CA LEU A 82 -38.93 -4.64 -2.78
C LEU A 82 -38.18 -4.79 -4.11
N ILE A 83 -38.66 -4.15 -5.19
CA ILE A 83 -38.02 -4.19 -6.51
C ILE A 83 -36.60 -3.61 -6.43
N VAL A 84 -36.45 -2.45 -5.78
CA VAL A 84 -35.13 -1.80 -5.62
C VAL A 84 -34.22 -2.66 -4.75
N ALA A 85 -34.72 -3.20 -3.63
CA ALA A 85 -33.95 -4.05 -2.73
C ALA A 85 -33.42 -5.32 -3.42
N VAL A 86 -34.27 -6.01 -4.19
CA VAL A 86 -33.87 -7.21 -4.94
C VAL A 86 -32.86 -6.85 -6.03
N SER A 87 -33.05 -5.74 -6.74
CA SER A 87 -32.13 -5.31 -7.81
C SER A 87 -30.74 -4.99 -7.26
N VAL A 88 -30.65 -4.22 -6.18
CA VAL A 88 -29.38 -3.90 -5.53
C VAL A 88 -28.76 -5.13 -4.87
N GLY A 89 -29.58 -5.98 -4.24
CA GLY A 89 -29.13 -7.24 -3.63
C GLY A 89 -28.51 -8.19 -4.66
N ALA A 90 -29.10 -8.29 -5.85
CA ALA A 90 -28.55 -9.08 -6.95
C ALA A 90 -27.22 -8.50 -7.45
N ALA A 91 -27.14 -7.19 -7.64
CA ALA A 91 -25.89 -6.52 -8.03
C ALA A 91 -24.78 -6.73 -6.99
N ALA A 92 -25.12 -6.61 -5.69
CA ALA A 92 -24.19 -6.84 -4.59
C ALA A 92 -23.70 -8.29 -4.55
N TYR A 93 -24.61 -9.27 -4.73
CA TYR A 93 -24.26 -10.68 -4.79
C TYR A 93 -23.25 -10.97 -5.92
N VAL A 94 -23.51 -10.44 -7.12
CA VAL A 94 -22.60 -10.58 -8.28
C VAL A 94 -21.24 -9.94 -7.98
N ALA A 95 -21.22 -8.70 -7.47
CA ALA A 95 -19.97 -8.01 -7.15
C ALA A 95 -19.13 -8.76 -6.11
N ILE A 96 -19.76 -9.25 -5.03
CA ILE A 96 -19.09 -10.06 -4.01
C ILE A 96 -18.54 -11.35 -4.62
N HIS A 97 -19.33 -12.02 -5.47
CA HIS A 97 -18.91 -13.27 -6.09
C HIS A 97 -17.70 -13.08 -7.02
N LEU A 98 -17.74 -12.08 -7.89
CA LEU A 98 -16.63 -11.73 -8.78
C LEU A 98 -15.39 -11.30 -7.97
N GLY A 99 -15.56 -10.49 -6.93
CA GLY A 99 -14.48 -10.07 -6.05
C GLY A 99 -13.80 -11.25 -5.38
N ARG A 100 -14.58 -12.19 -4.81
CA ARG A 100 -14.06 -13.43 -4.22
C ARG A 100 -13.31 -14.27 -5.24
N SER A 101 -13.83 -14.39 -6.46
CA SER A 101 -13.14 -15.14 -7.53
C SER A 101 -11.79 -14.50 -7.88
N ARG A 102 -11.71 -13.17 -7.98
CA ARG A 102 -10.48 -12.46 -8.32
C ARG A 102 -9.45 -12.51 -7.19
N MET A 103 -9.88 -12.39 -5.93
CA MET A 103 -8.98 -12.48 -4.77
C MET A 103 -8.26 -13.82 -4.66
N LYS A 104 -8.86 -14.93 -5.13
CA LYS A 104 -8.20 -16.25 -5.18
C LYS A 104 -6.96 -16.27 -6.08
N HIS A 105 -6.84 -15.34 -7.02
CA HIS A 105 -5.72 -15.26 -7.96
C HIS A 105 -4.73 -14.13 -7.63
N VAL A 106 -4.91 -13.42 -6.51
CA VAL A 106 -3.96 -12.41 -6.06
C VAL A 106 -2.91 -13.08 -5.19
N HIS A 107 -1.66 -13.10 -5.64
CA HIS A 107 -0.53 -13.56 -4.85
C HIS A 107 0.07 -12.33 -4.16
N ALA A 108 -0.28 -12.13 -2.89
CA ALA A 108 0.15 -10.97 -2.09
C ALA A 108 1.67 -10.92 -1.84
N VAL A 109 2.33 -12.05 -2.04
CA VAL A 109 3.76 -12.20 -1.87
C VAL A 109 4.36 -12.52 -3.23
N PRO A 110 5.31 -11.73 -3.76
CA PRO A 110 5.94 -12.03 -5.03
C PRO A 110 6.81 -13.28 -4.89
N GLU A 111 6.25 -14.43 -5.25
CA GLU A 111 6.87 -15.75 -5.10
C GLU A 111 8.25 -15.80 -5.77
N LYS A 112 8.36 -15.21 -6.97
CA LYS A 112 9.63 -15.12 -7.71
C LYS A 112 10.70 -14.36 -6.93
N THR A 113 10.37 -13.24 -6.31
CA THR A 113 11.32 -12.42 -5.53
C THR A 113 11.78 -13.14 -4.26
N ILE A 114 10.88 -13.89 -3.61
CA ILE A 114 11.26 -14.72 -2.46
C ILE A 114 12.17 -15.87 -2.89
N GLN A 115 11.86 -16.50 -4.03
CA GLN A 115 12.63 -17.63 -4.54
C GLN A 115 14.05 -17.20 -4.91
N THR A 116 14.22 -16.10 -5.64
CA THR A 116 15.54 -15.55 -5.98
C THR A 116 16.33 -15.12 -4.73
N THR A 117 15.66 -14.58 -3.71
CA THR A 117 16.33 -14.21 -2.45
C THR A 117 16.82 -15.44 -1.68
N LYS A 118 16.04 -16.54 -1.67
CA LYS A 118 16.45 -17.81 -1.05
C LYS A 118 17.61 -18.46 -1.80
N GLU A 119 17.56 -18.48 -3.13
CA GLU A 119 18.63 -19.00 -3.99
C GLU A 119 19.94 -18.24 -3.78
N ASN A 120 19.88 -16.90 -3.75
CA ASN A 120 21.04 -16.07 -3.46
C ASN A 120 21.61 -16.34 -2.07
N ALA A 121 20.75 -16.49 -1.06
CA ALA A 121 21.19 -16.81 0.30
C ALA A 121 21.83 -18.21 0.41
N GLN A 122 21.34 -19.19 -0.37
CA GLN A 122 21.93 -20.53 -0.46
C GLN A 122 23.29 -20.50 -1.15
N TRP A 123 23.41 -19.80 -2.28
CA TRP A 123 24.69 -19.66 -3.00
C TRP A 123 25.79 -19.05 -2.13
N VAL A 124 25.47 -18.02 -1.34
CA VAL A 124 26.43 -17.43 -0.38
C VAL A 124 26.85 -18.44 0.69
N LYS A 125 25.91 -19.26 1.18
CA LYS A 125 26.20 -20.28 2.20
C LYS A 125 27.12 -21.38 1.69
N ASP A 126 26.93 -21.80 0.44
CA ASP A 126 27.72 -22.87 -0.19
C ASP A 126 29.14 -22.40 -0.56
N GLN A 127 29.36 -21.10 -0.78
CA GLN A 127 30.71 -20.54 -0.99
C GLN A 127 31.56 -20.47 0.29
N ILE A 128 30.95 -20.41 1.47
CA ILE A 128 31.67 -20.26 2.74
C ILE A 128 32.05 -21.63 3.33
N LYS A 129 31.53 -22.72 2.76
CA LYS A 129 31.72 -24.10 3.23
C LYS A 129 32.78 -24.83 2.41
#